data_AF-E4UAH7-F1
#
_entry.id   AF-E4UAH7-F1
#
_cell.length_a   1.000
_cell.length_b   1.000
_cell.length_c   1.000
_cell.angle_alpha   90.00
_cell.angle_beta   90.00
_cell.angle_gamma   90.00
#
_symmetry.space_group_name_H-M   'P 1'
#
loop_
_entity.id
_entity.type
_entity.pdbx_description
1 polymer ?
#
loop_
_entity_poly.entity_id
_entity_poly.type
_entity_poly.pdbx_seq_one_letter_code
_entity_poly.pdbx_strand_id
1 'polypeptide(L)' 'MTPRVRALLTLLGLSGGLAFVVGSVLFLNPDRYTEGVYLFIYGSTAMLLERLGRLWLDREG' A
#
# COMPACT_ATOMS: atom_id res chain seq x y z
N MET A 1 -8.58 -0.64 19.27
CA MET A 1 -8.86 -0.33 17.84
C MET A 1 -10.25 -0.81 17.40
N THR A 2 -11.06 0.05 16.75
CA THR A 2 -12.43 -0.33 16.33
C THR A 2 -12.43 -1.22 15.07
N PRO A 3 -13.47 -2.05 14.86
CA PRO A 3 -13.56 -2.94 13.69
C PRO A 3 -13.47 -2.19 12.35
N ARG A 4 -14.03 -0.98 12.29
CA ARG A 4 -14.01 -0.13 11.09
C ARG A 4 -12.59 0.33 10.73
N VAL A 5 -11.81 0.77 11.71
CA VAL A 5 -10.42 1.19 11.48
C VAL A 5 -9.55 0.02 11.03
N ARG A 6 -9.78 -1.18 11.59
CA ARG A 6 -9.13 -2.41 11.14
C ARG A 6 -9.45 -2.74 9.69
N ALA A 7 -10.71 -2.63 9.30
CA ALA A 7 -11.11 -2.86 7.92
C ALA A 7 -10.47 -1.85 6.97
N LEU A 8 -10.44 -0.55 7.31
CA LEU A 8 -9.83 0.50 6.50
C LEU A 8 -8.32 0.28 6.32
N LEU A 9 -7.59 -0.06 7.38
CA LEU A 9 -6.17 -0.37 7.29
C LEU A 9 -5.92 -1.60 6.42
N THR A 10 -6.69 -2.67 6.60
CA THR A 10 -6.59 -3.85 5.73
C THR A 10 -6.85 -3.52 4.26
N LEU A 11 -7.88 -2.72 3.97
CA LEU A 11 -8.18 -2.29 2.60
C LEU A 11 -7.05 -1.45 2.01
N LEU A 12 -6.45 -0.56 2.80
CA LEU A 12 -5.28 0.24 2.40
C LEU A 12 -4.07 -0.64 2.08
N GLY A 13 -3.82 -1.66 2.90
CA GLY A 13 -2.74 -2.62 2.64
C GLY A 13 -2.97 -3.45 1.37
N LEU A 14 -4.21 -3.88 1.14
CA LEU A 14 -4.58 -4.64 -0.07
C LEU A 14 -4.47 -3.78 -1.34
N SER A 15 -5.00 -2.55 -1.33
CA SER A 15 -4.87 -1.64 -2.47
C SER A 15 -3.40 -1.28 -2.73
N GLY A 16 -2.62 -1.09 -1.65
CA GLY A 16 -1.19 -0.88 -1.72
C GLY A 16 -0.44 -2.06 -2.36
N GLY A 17 -0.71 -3.28 -1.89
CA GLY A 17 -0.09 -4.49 -2.44
C GLY A 17 -0.44 -4.72 -3.91
N LEU A 18 -1.69 -4.51 -4.30
CA LEU A 18 -2.12 -4.58 -5.70
C LEU A 18 -1.40 -3.55 -6.57
N ALA A 19 -1.38 -2.29 -6.16
CA ALA A 19 -0.68 -1.24 -6.89
C ALA A 19 0.82 -1.50 -6.97
N PHE A 20 1.44 -2.02 -5.91
CA PHE A 20 2.84 -2.40 -5.89
C PHE A 20 3.16 -3.49 -6.92
N VAL A 21 2.36 -4.56 -6.97
CA VAL A 21 2.55 -5.65 -7.94
C VAL A 21 2.39 -5.14 -9.36
N VAL A 22 1.30 -4.41 -9.65
CA VAL A 22 1.05 -3.86 -10.99
C VAL A 22 2.15 -2.88 -11.39
N GLY A 23 2.53 -1.97 -10.48
CA GLY A 23 3.61 -1.02 -10.70
C GLY A 23 4.95 -1.69 -10.98
N SER A 24 5.28 -2.74 -10.22
CA SER A 24 6.51 -3.52 -10.42
C SER A 24 6.55 -4.21 -11.79
N VAL A 25 5.41 -4.69 -12.29
CA VAL A 25 5.33 -5.29 -13.64
C VAL A 25 5.47 -4.21 -14.72
N LEU A 26 4.78 -3.07 -14.57
CA LEU A 26 4.85 -1.97 -15.52
C LEU A 26 6.24 -1.31 -15.57
N PHE A 27 6.96 -1.29 -14.44
CA PHE A 27 8.34 -0.82 -14.36
C PHE A 27 9.29 -1.56 -15.33
N LEU A 28 8.98 -2.81 -15.67
CA LEU A 28 9.75 -3.60 -16.63
C LEU A 28 9.45 -3.24 -18.10
N ASN A 29 8.37 -2.50 -18.36
CA ASN A 29 8.00 -2.04 -19.69
C ASN A 29 8.51 -0.61 -19.93
N PRO A 30 9.45 -0.38 -20.87
CA PRO A 30 9.97 0.95 -21.18
C PRO A 30 8.89 1.99 -21.52
N ASP A 31 7.81 1.57 -22.20
CA ASP A 31 6.72 2.46 -22.63
C ASP A 31 5.81 2.87 -21.46
N ARG A 32 5.88 2.16 -20.33
CA ARG A 32 5.04 2.36 -19.14
C ARG A 32 5.86 2.54 -17.86
N TYR A 33 7.15 2.82 -18.01
CA TYR A 33 8.09 2.89 -16.90
C TYR A 33 7.62 3.89 -15.84
N THR A 34 7.21 5.08 -16.27
CA THR A 34 6.77 6.16 -15.39
C THR A 34 5.52 5.80 -14.60
N GLU A 35 4.50 5.23 -15.26
CA GLU A 35 3.29 4.73 -14.59
C GLU A 35 3.61 3.60 -13.61
N GLY A 36 4.55 2.72 -13.98
CA GLY A 36 5.07 1.67 -13.13
C GLY A 36 5.71 2.22 -11.85
N VAL A 37 6.57 3.23 -11.97
CA VAL A 37 7.20 3.92 -10.83
C VAL A 37 6.14 4.55 -9.92
N TYR A 38 5.14 5.24 -10.47
CA TYR A 38 4.09 5.85 -9.64
C TYR A 38 3.27 4.83 -8.86
N LEU A 39 2.86 3.74 -9.52
CA LEU A 39 2.13 2.66 -8.85
C LEU A 39 2.99 1.92 -7.83
N PHE A 40 4.28 1.74 -8.10
CA PHE A 40 5.23 1.16 -7.17
C PHE A 40 5.38 2.02 -5.90
N ILE A 41 5.54 3.34 -6.06
CA ILE A 41 5.65 4.29 -4.95
C ILE A 41 4.36 4.29 -4.15
N TYR A 42 3.22 4.51 -4.82
CA TYR A 42 1.91 4.51 -4.15
C TYR A 42 1.67 3.20 -3.38
N GLY A 43 1.95 2.06 -4.02
CA GLY A 43 1.76 0.75 -3.42
C GLY A 43 2.63 0.54 -2.17
N SER A 44 3.91 0.88 -2.28
CA SER A 44 4.86 0.83 -1.16
C SER A 44 4.44 1.74 0.00
N THR A 45 3.99 2.96 -0.31
CA THR A 45 3.54 3.93 0.70
C THR A 45 2.26 3.47 1.39
N ALA A 46 1.27 2.96 0.65
CA ALA A 46 0.02 2.47 1.24
C ALA A 46 0.26 1.28 2.18
N MET A 47 1.13 0.34 1.80
CA MET A 47 1.54 -0.77 2.69
C MET A 47 2.32 -0.28 3.92
N LEU A 48 3.16 0.75 3.79
CA LEU A 48 3.86 1.34 4.92
C LEU A 48 2.87 1.99 5.90
N LEU A 49 1.92 2.78 5.40
CA LEU A 49 0.89 3.45 6.21
C LEU A 49 -0.02 2.44 6.90
N GLU A 50 -0.35 1.33 6.24
CA GLU A 50 -1.09 0.22 6.85
C GLU A 50 -0.35 -0.36 8.05
N ARG A 51 0.94 -0.68 7.90
CA ARG A 51 1.79 -1.21 8.97
C ARG A 51 1.98 -0.21 10.12
N LEU A 52 2.25 1.05 9.80
CA LEU A 52 2.41 2.11 10.80
C LEU A 52 1.11 2.37 11.55
N GLY A 53 -0.03 2.41 10.85
CA GLY A 53 -1.35 2.59 11.45
C GLY A 53 -1.70 1.46 12.41
N ARG A 54 -1.40 0.19 12.06
CA ARG A 54 -1.54 -0.93 12.99
C ARG A 54 -0.61 -0.78 14.19
N LEU A 55 0.68 -0.51 13.97
CA LEU A 55 1.66 -0.39 15.05
C LEU A 55 1.30 0.72 16.05
N TRP A 56 0.81 1.86 15.56
CA TRP A 56 0.39 2.98 16.39
C TRP A 56 -0.82 2.61 17.24
N LEU A 57 -1.86 2.06 16.61
CA LEU A 57 -3.12 1.74 17.28
C LEU A 57 -3.04 0.51 18.18
N ASP A 58 -2.08 -0.39 17.94
CA ASP A 58 -1.78 -1.54 18.80
C ASP A 58 -0.92 -1.13 20.01
N ARG A 59 -0.22 0.02 19.95
CA ARG A 59 0.52 0.59 21.09
C ARG A 59 -0.33 1.39 22.06
N GLU A 60 -1.47 1.92 21.61
CA GLU A 60 -2.43 2.67 22.42
C GLU A 60 -3.48 1.75 23.10
N GLY A 61 -3.25 0.43 23.10
CA GLY A 61 -4.11 -0.59 23.73
C GLY A 61 -3.46 -1.21 24.95
#